data_AF-A0A556P6C2-F1
#
_entry.id   AF-A0A556P6C2-F1
#
_cell.length_a   1.000
_cell.length_b   1.000
_cell.length_c   1.000
_cell.angle_alpha   90.00
_cell.angle_beta   90.00
_cell.angle_gamma   90.00
#
_symmetry.space_group_name_H-M   'P 1'
#
loop_
_entity.id
_entity.type
_entity.pdbx_description
1 polymer ?
#
loop_
_entity_poly.entity_id
_entity_poly.type
_entity_poly.pdbx_seq_one_letter_code
_entity_poly.pdbx_strand_id
1 'polypeptide(L)'
;MKIKVKKEMLLDELIKWARENPELSQGKIFFSTGFSDGFVRFHPNTNKCSTSSFIPIDIPFIVDIEKEVTKDTVFDKLFEMYEMEGGVYETVLYANTSIKECLYGRR
;
A
#
# COMPACT_ATOMS: atom_id res chain seq x y z
N MET A 1 8.07 8.85 9.01
CA MET A 1 6.87 9.49 8.41
C MET A 1 5.84 8.40 8.16
N LYS A 2 4.53 8.68 8.15
CA LYS A 2 3.50 7.69 7.80
C LYS A 2 2.64 8.21 6.65
N ILE A 3 2.30 7.33 5.72
CA ILE A 3 1.38 7.63 4.62
C ILE A 3 0.16 6.73 4.75
N LYS A 4 -1.03 7.32 4.60
CA LYS A 4 -2.27 6.55 4.50
C LYS A 4 -2.40 6.01 3.08
N VAL A 5 -2.55 4.70 2.97
CA VAL A 5 -2.86 4.03 1.72
C VAL A 5 -4.31 3.61 1.79
N LYS A 6 -5.14 4.18 0.91
CA LYS A 6 -6.52 3.78 0.70
C LYS A 6 -6.68 3.31 -0.73
N LYS A 7 -7.01 2.03 -0.92
CA LYS A 7 -7.27 1.43 -2.23
C LYS A 7 -8.36 0.38 -2.16
N GLU A 8 -9.04 0.19 -3.28
CA GLU A 8 -10.00 -0.88 -3.48
C GLU A 8 -9.35 -2.03 -4.25
N MET A 9 -9.63 -3.26 -3.86
CA MET A 9 -9.04 -4.47 -4.45
C MET A 9 -10.07 -5.59 -4.53
N LEU A 10 -10.02 -6.41 -5.58
CA LEU A 10 -10.79 -7.65 -5.63
C LEU A 10 -10.20 -8.70 -4.67
N LEU A 11 -10.94 -9.78 -4.41
CA LEU A 11 -10.53 -10.81 -3.45
C LEU A 11 -9.16 -11.43 -3.78
N ASP A 12 -8.89 -11.72 -5.06
CA ASP A 12 -7.62 -12.33 -5.48
C ASP A 12 -6.45 -11.36 -5.35
N GLU A 13 -6.66 -10.08 -5.70
CA GLU A 13 -5.70 -8.99 -5.52
C GLU A 13 -5.41 -8.75 -4.03
N LEU A 14 -6.43 -8.76 -3.18
CA LEU A 14 -6.30 -8.62 -1.74
C LEU A 14 -5.47 -9.76 -1.13
N ILE A 15 -5.69 -11.00 -1.57
CA ILE A 15 -4.92 -12.16 -1.12
C ILE A 15 -3.45 -12.05 -1.57
N LYS A 16 -3.19 -11.66 -2.82
CA LYS A 16 -1.82 -11.43 -3.33
C LYS A 16 -1.12 -10.34 -2.52
N TRP A 17 -1.79 -9.19 -2.35
CA TRP A 17 -1.27 -8.07 -1.59
C TRP A 17 -0.96 -8.43 -0.13
N ALA A 18 -1.84 -9.19 0.53
CA ALA A 18 -1.63 -9.63 1.92
C ALA A 18 -0.40 -10.53 2.07
N ARG A 19 -0.09 -11.37 1.07
CA ARG A 19 1.12 -12.21 1.05
C ARG A 19 2.39 -11.39 0.89
N GLU A 20 2.34 -10.31 0.10
CA GLU A 20 3.46 -9.39 -0.10
C GLU A 20 3.66 -8.42 1.07
N ASN A 21 2.61 -8.20 1.87
CA ASN A 21 2.61 -7.25 3.00
C ASN A 21 2.08 -7.94 4.28
N PRO A 22 2.74 -9.01 4.77
CA PRO A 22 2.28 -9.78 5.93
C PRO A 22 2.19 -8.92 7.21
N GLU A 23 3.08 -7.95 7.38
CA GLU A 23 3.10 -7.03 8.51
C GLU A 23 1.89 -6.07 8.54
N LEU A 24 1.29 -5.82 7.37
CA LEU A 24 0.14 -4.92 7.21
C LEU A 24 -1.19 -5.70 7.20
N SER A 25 -1.16 -6.97 6.84
CA SER A 25 -2.36 -7.80 6.67
C SER A 25 -2.67 -8.71 7.86
N GLN A 26 -1.67 -9.22 8.57
CA GLN A 26 -1.89 -10.24 9.60
C GLN A 26 -2.73 -9.74 10.77
N GLY A 27 -3.75 -10.52 11.14
CA GLY A 27 -4.69 -10.21 12.21
C GLY A 27 -5.71 -9.13 11.85
N LYS A 28 -5.76 -8.66 10.60
CA LYS A 28 -6.69 -7.62 10.13
C LYS A 28 -7.94 -8.20 9.48
N ILE A 29 -8.98 -7.37 9.47
CA ILE A 29 -10.24 -7.60 8.76
C ILE A 29 -10.36 -6.50 7.72
N PHE A 30 -10.65 -6.88 6.48
CA PHE A 30 -10.91 -5.99 5.37
C PHE A 30 -12.37 -6.13 4.96
N PHE A 31 -13.07 -5.01 4.85
CA PHE A 31 -14.51 -4.98 4.56
C PHE A 31 -14.75 -4.70 3.08
N SER A 32 -15.79 -5.33 2.55
CA SER A 32 -16.23 -5.11 1.18
C SER A 32 -16.98 -3.79 1.02
N THR A 33 -16.91 -3.19 -0.15
CA THR A 33 -17.69 -1.99 -0.49
C THR A 33 -19.13 -2.38 -0.80
N GLY A 34 -20.10 -1.95 0.01
CA GLY A 34 -21.52 -2.04 -0.34
C GLY A 34 -22.23 -3.36 -0.03
N PHE A 35 -21.56 -4.34 0.61
CA PHE A 35 -22.19 -5.53 1.17
C PHE A 35 -21.95 -5.56 2.67
N SER A 36 -23.03 -5.35 3.45
CA SER A 36 -22.98 -5.01 4.89
C SER A 36 -22.19 -6.00 5.74
N ASP A 37 -22.10 -7.26 5.32
CA ASP A 37 -21.45 -8.34 6.06
C ASP A 37 -20.28 -8.99 5.28
N GLY A 38 -19.85 -8.39 4.18
CA GLY A 38 -18.73 -8.90 3.36
C GLY A 38 -17.40 -8.55 4.00
N PHE A 39 -16.62 -9.55 4.40
CA PHE A 39 -15.28 -9.31 4.92
C PHE A 39 -14.30 -10.45 4.60
N VAL A 40 -13.02 -10.11 4.64
CA VAL A 40 -11.90 -11.05 4.64
C VAL A 40 -11.07 -10.80 5.90
N ARG A 41 -10.84 -11.86 6.69
CA ARG A 41 -9.95 -11.83 7.86
C ARG A 41 -8.70 -12.64 7.56
N PHE A 42 -7.53 -12.03 7.74
CA PHE A 42 -6.25 -12.75 7.73
C PHE A 42 -5.88 -13.14 9.16
N HIS A 43 -5.69 -14.43 9.41
CA HIS A 43 -5.41 -14.93 10.75
C HIS A 43 -3.96 -14.66 11.15
N PRO A 44 -3.70 -14.13 12.36
CA PRO A 44 -2.35 -13.79 12.80
C PRO A 44 -1.47 -15.04 12.89
N ASN A 45 -0.19 -14.91 12.54
CA ASN A 45 0.82 -15.97 12.64
C ASN A 45 0.47 -17.27 11.87
N THR A 46 -0.42 -17.19 10.88
CA THR A 46 -0.79 -18.32 10.03
C THR A 46 -0.93 -17.87 8.58
N ASN A 47 -0.80 -18.79 7.63
CA ASN A 47 -1.10 -18.53 6.22
C ASN A 47 -2.56 -18.84 5.89
N LYS A 48 -3.50 -18.40 6.74
CA LYS A 48 -4.93 -18.68 6.61
C LYS A 48 -5.72 -17.38 6.57
N CYS A 49 -6.73 -17.34 5.70
CA CYS A 49 -7.74 -16.30 5.70
C CYS A 49 -9.15 -16.92 5.72
N SER A 50 -10.11 -16.19 6.26
CA SER A 50 -11.53 -16.52 6.24
C SER A 50 -12.31 -15.41 5.56
N THR A 51 -13.31 -15.77 4.77
CA THR A 51 -14.32 -14.86 4.23
C THR A 51 -15.57 -14.94 5.09
N SER A 52 -16.47 -13.97 4.98
CA SER A 52 -17.86 -14.21 5.36
C SER A 52 -18.50 -15.30 4.47
N SER A 53 -19.62 -15.87 4.90
CA SER A 53 -20.20 -17.10 4.34
C SER A 53 -20.36 -17.07 2.82
N PHE A 54 -20.90 -15.98 2.28
CA PHE A 54 -21.05 -15.77 0.85
C PHE A 54 -20.61 -14.36 0.52
N ILE A 55 -19.75 -14.23 -0.48
CA ILE A 55 -19.25 -12.96 -0.99
C ILE A 55 -19.32 -13.00 -2.51
N PRO A 56 -19.89 -11.99 -3.18
CA PRO A 56 -19.79 -11.85 -4.63
C PRO A 56 -18.32 -11.81 -5.08
N ILE A 57 -17.99 -12.49 -6.18
CA ILE A 57 -16.61 -12.61 -6.64
C ILE A 57 -16.01 -11.26 -7.11
N ASP A 58 -16.87 -10.36 -7.54
CA ASP A 58 -16.59 -9.06 -8.12
C ASP A 58 -16.69 -7.90 -7.12
N ILE A 59 -16.93 -8.18 -5.84
CA ILE A 59 -17.03 -7.12 -4.84
C ILE A 59 -15.64 -6.59 -4.45
N PRO A 60 -15.43 -5.25 -4.47
CA PRO A 60 -14.20 -4.67 -3.97
C PRO A 60 -14.11 -4.73 -2.44
N PHE A 61 -12.87 -4.76 -1.94
CA PHE A 61 -12.53 -4.61 -0.53
C PHE A 61 -11.68 -3.35 -0.33
N ILE A 62 -11.95 -2.63 0.75
CA ILE A 62 -11.20 -1.43 1.12
C ILE A 62 -9.98 -1.83 1.93
N VAL A 63 -8.79 -1.55 1.41
CA VAL A 63 -7.54 -1.54 2.16
C VAL A 63 -7.27 -0.10 2.59
N ASP A 64 -7.51 0.21 3.87
CA ASP A 64 -7.21 1.50 4.49
C ASP A 64 -6.22 1.28 5.64
N ILE A 65 -4.95 1.57 5.38
CA ILE A 65 -3.84 1.33 6.31
C ILE A 65 -2.88 2.51 6.37
N GLU A 66 -2.17 2.63 7.48
CA GLU A 66 -1.01 3.51 7.58
C GLU A 66 0.27 2.70 7.35
N LYS A 67 1.04 3.08 6.33
CA LYS A 67 2.37 2.52 6.06
C LYS A 67 3.42 3.48 6.58
N GLU A 68 4.40 2.95 7.31
CA GLU A 68 5.58 3.70 7.68
C GLU A 68 6.49 3.90 6.45
N VAL A 69 6.92 5.14 6.25
CA VAL A 69 7.88 5.53 5.21
C VAL A 69 9.22 5.81 5.85
N THR A 70 10.20 5.06 5.38
CA THR A 70 11.62 5.20 5.69
C THR A 70 12.38 5.67 4.44
N LYS A 71 13.66 6.04 4.60
CA LYS A 71 14.50 6.42 3.45
C LYS A 71 14.66 5.29 2.42
N ASP A 72 14.57 4.04 2.86
CA ASP A 72 14.71 2.84 2.01
C ASP A 72 13.38 2.41 1.36
N THR A 73 12.25 3.08 1.66
CA THR A 73 10.97 2.79 1.01
C THR A 73 11.05 3.16 -0.47
N VAL A 74 10.79 2.18 -1.35
CA VAL A 74 10.74 2.37 -2.81
C VAL A 74 9.35 2.88 -3.21
N PHE A 75 9.34 3.90 -4.06
CA PHE A 75 8.15 4.51 -4.64
C PHE A 75 8.13 4.27 -6.15
N ASP A 76 6.96 3.95 -6.70
CA ASP A 76 6.77 3.78 -8.15
C ASP A 76 7.12 5.07 -8.91
N LYS A 77 6.76 6.23 -8.34
CA LYS A 77 7.08 7.57 -8.82
C LYS A 77 7.42 8.47 -7.64
N LEU A 78 8.60 9.08 -7.67
CA LEU A 78 9.06 10.03 -6.66
C LEU A 78 9.49 11.33 -7.33
N PHE A 79 8.92 12.45 -6.89
CA PHE A 79 9.33 13.78 -7.33
C PHE A 79 10.26 14.40 -6.31
N GLU A 80 11.45 14.78 -6.75
CA GLU A 80 12.36 15.65 -6.02
C GLU A 80 12.17 17.07 -6.54
N MET A 81 11.93 18.01 -5.63
CA MET A 81 11.76 19.42 -5.96
C MET A 81 12.83 20.21 -5.20
N TYR A 82 13.58 21.02 -5.91
CA TYR A 82 14.59 21.89 -5.32
C TYR A 82 14.45 23.31 -5.87
N GLU A 83 14.78 24.27 -5.02
CA GLU A 83 14.78 25.69 -5.36
C GLU A 83 16.13 26.08 -5.94
N MET A 84 16.09 26.68 -7.12
CA MET A 84 17.24 27.28 -7.79
C MET A 84 17.37 28.74 -7.37
N GLU A 85 18.54 29.33 -7.62
CA GLU A 85 18.73 30.77 -7.41
C GLU A 85 17.66 31.58 -8.16
N GLY A 86 17.09 32.58 -7.48
CA GLY A 86 16.02 33.41 -8.03
C GLY A 86 14.60 32.87 -7.80
N GLY A 87 14.43 31.85 -6.94
CA GLY A 87 13.10 31.35 -6.55
C GLY A 87 12.41 30.50 -7.62
N VAL A 88 13.17 30.02 -8.60
CA VAL A 88 12.69 29.08 -9.62
C VAL A 88 12.74 27.68 -9.05
N TYR A 89 11.65 26.92 -9.17
CA TYR A 89 11.61 25.52 -8.74
C TYR A 89 11.81 24.60 -9.93
N GLU A 90 12.75 23.66 -9.80
CA GLU A 90 12.91 22.54 -10.72
C GLU A 90 12.40 21.25 -10.07
N THR A 91 11.94 20.32 -10.92
CA THR A 91 11.45 19.02 -10.47
C THR A 91 12.09 17.90 -11.28
N VAL A 92 12.50 16.85 -10.59
CA VAL A 92 13.01 15.61 -11.19
C VAL A 92 12.09 14.47 -10.79
N LEU A 93 11.60 13.73 -11.79
CA LEU A 93 10.79 12.54 -11.61
C LEU A 93 11.68 11.29 -11.69
N TYR A 94 11.68 10.51 -10.62
CA TYR A 94 12.30 9.20 -10.58
C TYR A 94 11.22 8.11 -10.57
N ALA A 95 11.47 7.01 -11.29
CA ALA A 95 10.63 5.82 -11.27
C ALA A 95 11.28 4.69 -10.48
N ASN A 96 10.49 3.96 -9.69
CA ASN A 96 10.92 2.80 -8.89
C ASN A 96 12.18 3.10 -8.05
N THR A 97 12.17 4.17 -7.27
CA THR A 97 13.33 4.63 -6.49
C THR A 97 12.98 4.86 -5.02
N SER A 98 13.98 4.85 -4.16
CA SER A 98 13.85 5.28 -2.76
C SER A 98 14.38 6.70 -2.52
N ILE A 99 13.97 7.33 -1.41
CA ILE A 99 14.49 8.64 -0.98
C ILE A 99 16.02 8.58 -0.79
N LYS A 100 16.52 7.45 -0.27
CA LYS A 100 17.96 7.22 -0.07
C LYS A 100 18.72 7.26 -1.39
N GLU A 101 18.20 6.62 -2.44
CA GLU A 101 18.83 6.62 -3.76
C GLU A 101 18.81 8.00 -4.42
N CYS A 102 17.75 8.78 -4.24
CA CYS A 102 17.73 10.18 -4.69
C CYS A 102 18.83 11.00 -4.02
N LEU A 103 18.97 10.87 -2.69
CA LEU A 103 19.91 11.69 -1.92
C LEU A 103 21.39 11.26 -2.07
N TYR A 104 21.66 9.98 -2.27
CA TYR A 104 23.03 9.44 -2.19
C TYR A 104 23.48 8.67 -3.45
N GLY A 105 22.63 8.56 -4.46
CA GLY A 105 22.87 7.76 -5.66
C GLY A 105 22.54 6.28 -5.50
N ARG A 106 22.44 5.55 -6.63
CA ARG A 106 22.29 4.09 -6.67
C ARG A 106 23.64 3.43 -6.40
N ARG A 107 23.67 2.44 -5.50
CA ARG A 107 24.85 1.60 -5.25
C ARG A 107 24.80 0.33 -6.10
#